data_AF-A0A7C6EIZ8-F1
#
_entry.id   AF-A0A7C6EIZ8-F1
#
_cell.length_a   1.000
_cell.length_b   1.000
_cell.length_c   1.000
_cell.angle_alpha   90.00
_cell.angle_beta   90.00
_cell.angle_gamma   90.00
#
_symmetry.space_group_name_H-M   'P 1'
#
loop_
_entity.id
_entity.type
_entity.pdbx_description
1 polymer ?
#
loop_
_entity_poly.entity_id
_entity_poly.type
_entity_poly.pdbx_seq_one_letter_code
_entity_poly.pdbx_strand_id
1 'polypeptide(L)'
;MTFIAVSILAATFITMYLYLTQHNLTATEAQRIYAEAAQERLEVILDRRAGDILINNTGGIGVTLKYLVGLDSSAKTADIRELSTPVIIPAGSGITLHVTEFPSGELYVMSERGNLFKAAPGKLSFELEASPANITLTRGGSATITLKLKAALLRTPESGIILLVARPEGCLMTRTLTTTLTTTATLTVAGVQGQYATLTVVTGQGFASTLITVVTGLAPAGMATSTITTSYATTYTTTASFMKTIQPTTIMTFTTRTMTTVIVPVTLTAENLEWWIGGPECFIVYKAVNATSRSVLAEAWVRVKAQ
;
A
#
# COMPACT_ATOMS: atom_id res chain seq x y z
N MET A 1 27.08 -72.78 -49.68
CA MET A 1 26.59 -72.71 -48.28
C MET A 1 27.14 -71.51 -47.51
N THR A 2 28.37 -71.06 -47.77
CA THR A 2 28.99 -69.88 -47.12
C THR A 2 28.27 -68.54 -47.36
N PHE A 3 27.71 -68.31 -48.54
CA PHE A 3 27.02 -67.06 -48.88
C PHE A 3 25.73 -66.82 -48.06
N ILE A 4 24.99 -67.89 -47.74
CA ILE A 4 23.75 -67.83 -46.95
C ILE A 4 24.09 -67.48 -45.49
N ALA A 5 25.15 -68.08 -44.94
CA ALA A 5 25.59 -67.79 -43.57
C ALA A 5 26.04 -66.33 -43.40
N VAL A 6 26.78 -65.77 -44.36
CA VAL A 6 27.21 -64.36 -44.34
C VAL A 6 26.02 -63.41 -44.45
N SER A 7 25.02 -63.76 -45.27
CA SER A 7 23.81 -62.95 -45.45
C SER A 7 22.94 -62.89 -44.19
N ILE A 8 22.80 -64.02 -43.49
CA ILE A 8 22.07 -64.08 -42.20
C ILE A 8 22.82 -63.29 -41.12
N LEU A 9 24.14 -63.41 -41.04
CA LEU A 9 24.93 -62.68 -40.06
C LEU A 9 24.90 -61.15 -40.29
N ALA A 10 24.92 -60.71 -41.55
CA ALA A 10 24.79 -59.30 -41.90
C ALA A 10 23.39 -58.76 -41.54
N ALA A 11 22.33 -59.54 -41.81
CA ALA A 11 20.97 -59.15 -41.50
C ALA A 11 20.75 -58.99 -39.98
N THR A 12 21.28 -59.92 -39.16
CA THR A 12 21.19 -59.83 -37.69
C THR A 12 21.99 -58.66 -37.13
N PHE A 13 23.17 -58.36 -37.70
CA PHE A 13 23.98 -57.22 -37.28
C PHE A 13 23.30 -55.88 -37.60
N ILE A 14 22.73 -55.76 -38.80
CA ILE A 14 22.02 -54.55 -39.24
C ILE A 14 20.76 -54.33 -38.40
N THR A 15 19.97 -55.38 -38.14
CA THR A 15 18.78 -55.26 -37.29
C THR A 15 19.12 -54.89 -35.85
N MET A 16 20.18 -55.47 -35.27
CA MET A 16 20.63 -55.10 -33.93
C MET A 16 21.17 -53.67 -33.87
N TYR A 17 21.91 -53.22 -34.90
CA TYR A 17 22.40 -51.86 -34.99
C TYR A 17 21.27 -50.83 -35.13
N LEU A 18 20.27 -51.12 -35.97
CA LEU A 18 19.06 -50.30 -36.11
C LEU A 18 18.27 -50.24 -34.80
N TYR A 19 18.14 -51.37 -34.10
CA TYR A 19 17.47 -51.42 -32.80
C TYR A 19 18.18 -50.55 -31.74
N LEU A 20 19.52 -50.65 -31.65
CA LEU A 20 20.31 -49.87 -30.70
C LEU A 20 20.30 -48.37 -31.01
N THR A 21 20.35 -47.98 -32.29
CA THR A 21 20.29 -46.57 -32.70
C THR A 21 18.91 -45.97 -32.43
N GLN A 22 17.83 -46.71 -32.71
CA GLN A 22 16.46 -46.28 -32.40
C GLN A 22 16.24 -46.11 -30.88
N HIS A 23 16.80 -47.00 -30.06
CA HIS A 23 16.71 -46.89 -28.59
C HIS A 23 17.50 -45.70 -28.03
N ASN A 24 18.68 -45.39 -28.58
CA ASN A 24 19.48 -44.24 -28.13
C ASN A 24 18.87 -42.89 -28.54
N LEU A 25 18.27 -42.81 -29.73
CA LEU A 25 17.57 -41.61 -30.19
C LEU A 25 16.31 -41.32 -29.35
N THR A 26 15.54 -42.35 -29.02
CA THR A 26 14.33 -42.18 -28.19
C THR A 26 14.66 -41.79 -26.75
N ALA A 27 15.75 -42.32 -26.17
CA ALA A 27 16.21 -41.94 -24.83
C ALA A 27 16.69 -40.48 -24.76
N THR A 28 17.43 -40.02 -25.77
CA THR A 28 17.92 -38.63 -25.85
C THR A 28 16.80 -37.64 -26.15
N GLU A 29 15.83 -38.03 -26.98
CA GLU A 29 14.67 -37.20 -27.28
C GLU A 29 13.71 -37.09 -26.09
N ALA A 30 13.49 -38.17 -25.35
CA ALA A 30 12.75 -38.13 -24.09
C ALA A 30 13.41 -37.18 -23.08
N GLN A 31 14.74 -37.27 -22.91
CA GLN A 31 15.51 -36.36 -22.05
C GLN A 31 15.36 -34.89 -22.48
N ARG A 32 15.37 -34.60 -23.79
CA ARG A 32 15.10 -33.25 -24.32
C ARG A 32 13.71 -32.77 -23.93
N ILE A 33 12.68 -33.58 -24.14
CA ILE A 33 11.28 -33.23 -23.82
C ILE A 33 11.12 -32.95 -22.32
N TYR A 34 11.72 -33.76 -21.44
CA TYR A 34 11.68 -33.51 -19.99
C TYR A 34 12.43 -32.23 -19.60
N ALA A 35 13.57 -31.93 -20.23
CA ALA A 35 14.32 -30.71 -19.98
C ALA A 35 13.54 -29.46 -20.42
N GLU A 36 12.86 -29.53 -21.56
CA GLU A 36 11.97 -28.47 -22.05
C GLU A 36 10.74 -28.32 -21.15
N ALA A 37 10.09 -29.42 -20.77
CA ALA A 37 8.96 -29.41 -19.83
C ALA A 37 9.35 -28.73 -18.50
N ALA A 38 10.54 -29.01 -17.95
CA ALA A 38 11.00 -28.38 -16.71
C ALA A 38 11.18 -26.85 -16.80
N GLN A 39 11.23 -26.29 -18.01
CA GLN A 39 11.36 -24.85 -18.25
C GLN A 39 10.01 -24.14 -18.45
N GLU A 40 8.89 -24.87 -18.54
CA GLU A 40 7.56 -24.27 -18.71
C GLU A 40 7.09 -23.62 -17.40
N ARG A 41 6.76 -22.33 -17.43
CA ARG A 41 6.27 -21.59 -16.25
C ARG A 41 4.93 -20.92 -16.52
N LEU A 42 3.85 -21.68 -16.41
CA LEU A 42 2.50 -21.14 -16.50
C LEU A 42 1.90 -20.82 -15.14
N GLU A 43 1.29 -19.64 -15.05
CA GLU A 43 0.35 -19.28 -14.00
C GLU A 43 -1.06 -19.40 -14.57
N VAL A 44 -1.88 -20.25 -13.96
CA VAL A 44 -3.22 -20.59 -14.44
C VAL A 44 -4.24 -20.16 -13.41
N ILE A 45 -5.16 -19.31 -13.86
CA ILE A 45 -6.08 -18.59 -13.01
C ILE A 45 -7.50 -18.93 -13.40
N LEU A 46 -8.26 -19.41 -12.42
CA LEU A 46 -9.62 -19.89 -12.57
C LEU A 46 -10.66 -18.80 -12.23
N ASP A 47 -11.51 -18.47 -13.21
CA ASP A 47 -12.73 -17.65 -13.03
C ASP A 47 -14.00 -18.48 -13.31
N ARG A 48 -14.48 -19.18 -12.26
CA ARG A 48 -15.70 -20.00 -12.33
C ARG A 48 -16.98 -19.22 -12.64
N ARG A 49 -17.02 -17.90 -12.43
CA ARG A 49 -18.25 -17.11 -12.63
C ARG A 49 -18.41 -16.68 -14.08
N ALA A 50 -17.32 -16.20 -14.69
CA ALA A 50 -17.29 -15.87 -16.11
C ALA A 50 -17.28 -17.12 -17.00
N GLY A 51 -16.88 -18.24 -16.41
CA GLY A 51 -16.64 -19.47 -17.13
C GLY A 51 -15.33 -19.45 -17.90
N ASP A 52 -14.33 -18.74 -17.40
CA ASP A 52 -13.06 -18.51 -18.09
C ASP A 52 -11.86 -19.02 -17.25
N ILE A 53 -10.78 -19.35 -17.94
CA ILE A 53 -9.45 -19.57 -17.37
C ILE A 53 -8.48 -18.59 -18.03
N LEU A 54 -7.76 -17.80 -17.21
CA LEU A 54 -6.66 -16.96 -17.69
C LEU A 54 -5.36 -17.72 -17.51
N ILE A 55 -4.50 -17.70 -18.52
CA ILE A 55 -3.26 -18.46 -18.53
C ILE A 55 -2.13 -17.53 -18.94
N ASN A 56 -1.19 -17.31 -18.03
CA ASN A 56 -0.04 -16.45 -18.25
C ASN A 56 1.24 -17.27 -18.25
N ASN A 57 2.04 -17.14 -19.30
CA ASN A 57 3.39 -17.68 -19.33
C ASN A 57 4.35 -16.68 -18.67
N THR A 58 4.71 -16.97 -17.42
CA THR A 58 5.53 -16.10 -16.56
C THR A 58 7.03 -16.17 -16.87
N GLY A 59 7.45 -17.04 -17.80
CA GLY A 59 8.83 -17.09 -18.29
C GLY A 59 9.25 -18.48 -18.77
N GLY A 60 10.51 -18.59 -19.18
CA GLY A 60 11.06 -19.82 -19.76
C GLY A 60 10.78 -19.92 -21.25
N ILE A 61 10.24 -21.06 -21.69
CA ILE A 61 9.95 -21.35 -23.10
C ILE A 61 8.45 -21.18 -23.43
N GLY A 62 8.12 -21.09 -24.72
CA GLY A 62 6.73 -21.14 -25.18
C GLY A 62 6.07 -22.48 -24.82
N VAL A 63 4.79 -22.43 -24.43
CA VAL A 63 4.03 -23.60 -24.01
C VAL A 63 2.87 -23.84 -24.96
N THR A 64 2.73 -25.08 -25.43
CA THR A 64 1.58 -25.52 -26.21
C THR A 64 0.62 -26.27 -25.29
N LEU A 65 -0.59 -25.75 -25.12
CA LEU A 65 -1.65 -26.41 -24.36
C LEU A 65 -2.46 -27.32 -25.26
N LYS A 66 -2.73 -28.53 -24.77
CA LYS A 66 -3.46 -29.55 -25.54
C LYS A 66 -4.69 -30.08 -24.81
N TYR A 67 -4.66 -30.14 -23.47
CA TYR A 67 -5.78 -30.70 -22.72
C TYR A 67 -6.20 -29.83 -21.53
N LEU A 68 -7.49 -29.90 -21.21
CA LEU A 68 -8.09 -29.51 -19.94
C LEU A 68 -8.34 -30.77 -19.13
N VAL A 69 -7.96 -30.75 -17.85
CA VAL A 69 -8.06 -31.91 -16.97
C VAL A 69 -8.84 -31.52 -15.72
N GLY A 70 -10.01 -32.12 -15.55
CA GLY A 70 -10.81 -32.03 -14.33
C GLY A 70 -10.55 -33.21 -13.43
N LEU A 71 -10.16 -32.95 -12.18
CA LEU A 71 -9.95 -33.98 -11.16
C LEU A 71 -10.99 -33.82 -10.05
N ASP A 72 -11.87 -34.80 -9.90
CA ASP A 72 -12.80 -34.89 -8.77
C ASP A 72 -12.28 -35.92 -7.77
N SER A 73 -11.60 -35.43 -6.73
CA SER A 73 -11.05 -36.24 -5.65
C SER A 73 -12.13 -36.98 -4.85
N SER A 74 -13.35 -36.43 -4.78
CA SER A 74 -14.46 -37.03 -4.04
C SER A 74 -15.11 -38.17 -4.82
N ALA A 75 -15.28 -38.00 -6.12
CA ALA A 75 -15.80 -39.04 -7.01
C ALA A 75 -14.71 -40.03 -7.50
N LYS A 76 -13.43 -39.74 -7.24
CA LYS A 76 -12.26 -40.46 -7.80
C LYS A 76 -12.30 -40.54 -9.33
N THR A 77 -12.74 -39.47 -9.98
CA THR A 77 -12.83 -39.40 -11.44
C THR A 77 -11.87 -38.34 -11.98
N ALA A 78 -11.37 -38.61 -13.19
CA ALA A 78 -10.58 -37.67 -13.98
C ALA A 78 -11.25 -37.52 -15.34
N ASP A 79 -11.59 -36.28 -15.71
CA ASP A 79 -12.12 -35.93 -17.01
C ASP A 79 -11.03 -35.20 -17.80
N ILE A 80 -10.61 -35.77 -18.93
CA ILE A 80 -9.56 -35.21 -19.79
C ILE A 80 -10.22 -34.81 -21.10
N ARG A 81 -10.20 -33.51 -21.39
CA ARG A 81 -10.79 -32.93 -22.60
C ARG A 81 -9.69 -32.35 -23.47
N GLU A 82 -9.62 -32.80 -24.71
CA GLU A 82 -8.71 -32.22 -25.70
C GLU A 82 -9.27 -30.88 -26.20
N LEU A 83 -8.39 -29.88 -26.30
CA LEU A 83 -8.73 -28.59 -26.89
C LEU A 83 -8.89 -28.76 -28.40
N SER A 84 -9.94 -28.18 -28.98
CA SER A 84 -10.22 -28.28 -30.43
C SER A 84 -9.09 -27.76 -31.31
N THR A 85 -8.31 -26.80 -30.79
CA THR A 85 -7.08 -26.30 -31.41
C THR A 85 -6.00 -26.19 -30.34
N PRO A 86 -4.79 -26.74 -30.57
CA PRO A 86 -3.66 -26.53 -29.67
C PRO A 86 -3.39 -25.03 -29.50
N VAL A 87 -3.27 -24.58 -28.26
CA VAL A 87 -3.09 -23.15 -27.97
C VAL A 87 -1.65 -22.89 -27.59
N ILE A 88 -0.99 -22.06 -28.38
CA ILE A 88 0.41 -21.71 -28.19
C ILE A 88 0.49 -20.41 -27.38
N ILE A 89 1.20 -20.46 -26.26
CA ILE A 89 1.43 -19.32 -25.36
C ILE A 89 2.92 -19.00 -25.37
N PRO A 90 3.34 -17.98 -26.16
CA PRO A 90 4.71 -17.48 -26.13
C PRO A 90 5.18 -17.09 -24.72
N ALA A 91 6.50 -17.11 -24.49
CA ALA A 91 7.08 -16.66 -23.22
C ALA A 91 6.72 -15.19 -22.93
N GLY A 92 6.26 -14.91 -21.71
CA GLY A 92 5.85 -13.56 -21.29
C GLY A 92 4.47 -13.12 -21.79
N SER A 93 3.72 -14.00 -22.48
CA SER A 93 2.37 -13.70 -22.98
C SER A 93 1.29 -14.40 -22.14
N GLY A 94 0.04 -14.01 -22.36
CA GLY A 94 -1.11 -14.65 -21.73
C GLY A 94 -2.31 -14.75 -22.66
N ILE A 95 -3.20 -15.69 -22.33
CA ILE A 95 -4.44 -15.96 -23.06
C ILE A 95 -5.60 -16.15 -22.11
N THR A 96 -6.82 -16.08 -22.64
CA THR A 96 -8.04 -16.45 -21.93
C THR A 96 -8.72 -17.60 -22.68
N LEU A 97 -9.03 -18.68 -21.98
CA LEU A 97 -9.79 -19.81 -22.49
C LEU A 97 -11.18 -19.82 -21.87
N HIS A 98 -12.20 -19.87 -22.71
CA HIS A 98 -13.57 -20.07 -22.25
C HIS A 98 -13.81 -21.56 -21.99
N VAL A 99 -14.43 -21.89 -20.87
CA VAL A 99 -14.72 -23.25 -20.42
C VAL A 99 -16.20 -23.39 -20.18
N THR A 100 -16.83 -24.24 -20.99
CA THR A 100 -18.28 -24.46 -20.98
C THR A 100 -18.78 -25.22 -19.75
N GLU A 101 -17.96 -26.14 -19.22
CA GLU A 101 -18.31 -26.94 -18.05
C GLU A 101 -17.12 -27.04 -17.11
N PHE A 102 -17.33 -26.67 -15.85
CA PHE A 102 -16.33 -26.83 -14.81
C PHE A 102 -16.51 -28.17 -14.10
N PRO A 103 -15.43 -28.93 -13.89
CA PRO A 103 -15.47 -30.09 -13.02
C PRO A 103 -15.82 -29.64 -11.59
N SER A 104 -16.59 -30.48 -10.88
CA SER A 104 -16.95 -30.24 -9.47
C SER A 104 -15.72 -30.09 -8.56
N GLY A 105 -14.63 -30.78 -8.91
CA GLY A 105 -13.35 -30.75 -8.21
C GLY A 105 -12.37 -29.67 -8.69
N GLU A 106 -11.12 -30.07 -8.90
CA GLU A 106 -10.02 -29.22 -9.33
C GLU A 106 -9.88 -29.21 -10.86
N LEU A 107 -9.42 -28.09 -11.41
CA LEU A 107 -9.19 -27.95 -12.84
C LEU A 107 -7.71 -27.70 -13.10
N TYR A 108 -7.18 -28.33 -14.14
CA TYR A 108 -5.81 -28.24 -14.58
C TYR A 108 -5.78 -28.01 -16.09
N VAL A 109 -4.73 -27.34 -16.57
CA VAL A 109 -4.36 -27.34 -17.99
C VAL A 109 -3.11 -28.18 -18.17
N MET A 110 -3.10 -28.98 -19.22
CA MET A 110 -1.99 -29.87 -19.53
C MET A 110 -1.30 -29.41 -20.82
N SER A 111 0.01 -29.25 -20.75
CA SER A 111 0.82 -28.98 -21.94
C SER A 111 0.99 -30.24 -22.79
N GLU A 112 1.35 -30.05 -24.06
CA GLU A 112 1.70 -31.15 -24.97
C GLU A 112 2.88 -32.01 -24.43
N ARG A 113 3.76 -31.40 -23.63
CA ARG A 113 4.89 -32.07 -22.97
C ARG A 113 4.51 -32.77 -21.66
N GLY A 114 3.24 -32.73 -21.25
CA GLY A 114 2.71 -33.48 -20.10
C GLY A 114 2.79 -32.78 -18.75
N ASN A 115 3.15 -31.49 -18.70
CA ASN A 115 3.07 -30.73 -17.46
C ASN A 115 1.63 -30.38 -17.12
N LEU A 116 1.28 -30.54 -15.85
CA LEU A 116 -0.02 -30.16 -15.30
C LEU A 116 0.11 -28.87 -14.50
N PHE A 117 -0.65 -27.86 -14.90
CA PHE A 117 -0.72 -26.58 -14.20
C PHE A 117 -2.10 -26.43 -13.58
N LYS A 118 -2.14 -26.32 -12.25
CA LYS A 118 -3.38 -26.17 -11.50
C LYS A 118 -4.01 -24.81 -11.77
N ALA A 119 -5.27 -24.82 -12.23
CA ALA A 119 -6.09 -23.62 -12.32
C ALA A 119 -6.51 -23.21 -10.90
N ALA A 120 -5.72 -22.33 -10.30
CA ALA A 120 -5.99 -21.83 -8.97
C ALA A 120 -7.03 -20.71 -9.07
N PRO A 121 -7.99 -20.63 -8.13
CA PRO A 121 -8.75 -19.42 -7.89
C PRO A 121 -7.89 -18.16 -7.99
N GLY A 122 -8.26 -17.23 -8.86
CA GLY A 122 -7.58 -15.94 -8.89
C GLY A 122 -7.60 -15.28 -7.52
N LYS A 123 -6.42 -14.99 -6.98
CA LYS A 123 -6.30 -14.21 -5.75
C LYS A 123 -6.52 -12.74 -6.11
N LEU A 124 -7.40 -12.08 -5.37
CA LEU A 124 -7.47 -10.62 -5.35
C LEU A 124 -6.16 -10.13 -4.72
N SER A 125 -5.27 -9.58 -5.53
CA SER A 125 -4.06 -8.92 -5.02
C SER A 125 -4.14 -7.44 -5.34
N PHE A 126 -4.07 -6.61 -4.31
CA PHE A 126 -3.96 -5.17 -4.43
C PHE A 126 -2.67 -4.74 -3.75
N GLU A 127 -1.86 -3.99 -4.48
CA GLU A 127 -0.67 -3.37 -3.95
C GLU A 127 -0.76 -1.88 -4.24
N LEU A 128 -0.70 -1.07 -3.18
CA LEU A 128 -0.70 0.37 -3.28
C LEU A 128 0.68 0.88 -2.88
N GLU A 129 1.32 1.60 -3.77
CA GLU A 129 2.60 2.26 -3.53
C GLU A 129 2.40 3.78 -3.62
N ALA A 130 3.07 4.53 -2.76
CA ALA A 130 3.10 5.99 -2.82
C ALA A 130 4.54 6.47 -3.06
N SER A 131 4.74 7.33 -4.06
CA SER A 131 6.06 7.85 -4.43
C SER A 131 6.00 9.34 -4.73
N PRO A 132 6.87 10.17 -4.12
CA PRO A 132 7.83 9.81 -3.09
C PRO A 132 7.15 9.50 -1.73
N ALA A 133 7.76 8.61 -0.94
CA ALA A 133 7.25 8.23 0.38
C ALA A 133 7.49 9.30 1.46
N ASN A 134 8.40 10.24 1.21
CA ASN A 134 8.70 11.36 2.09
C ASN A 134 8.57 12.66 1.29
N ILE A 135 7.84 13.63 1.84
CA ILE A 135 7.74 14.97 1.27
C ILE A 135 7.95 16.03 2.34
N THR A 136 8.46 17.18 1.92
CA THR A 136 8.46 18.39 2.72
C THR A 136 7.47 19.40 2.13
N LEU A 137 6.80 20.14 3.00
CA LEU A 137 5.91 21.22 2.60
C LEU A 137 6.32 22.49 3.33
N THR A 138 6.33 23.60 2.60
CA THR A 138 6.49 24.95 3.14
C THR A 138 5.13 25.60 3.36
N ARG A 139 5.12 26.71 4.11
CA ARG A 139 3.92 27.52 4.36
C ARG A 139 3.15 27.83 3.07
N GLY A 140 1.90 27.37 2.98
CA GLY A 140 1.05 27.55 1.79
C GLY A 140 1.52 26.82 0.52
N GLY A 141 2.59 26.03 0.60
CA GLY A 141 3.16 25.29 -0.51
C GLY A 141 2.38 24.01 -0.83
N SER A 142 2.77 23.36 -1.92
CA SER A 142 2.19 22.10 -2.38
C SER A 142 3.25 21.15 -2.92
N ALA A 143 3.05 19.85 -2.73
CA ALA A 143 3.86 18.79 -3.30
C ALA A 143 2.96 17.77 -3.98
N THR A 144 3.42 17.21 -5.10
CA THR A 144 2.69 16.15 -5.80
C THR A 144 3.33 14.81 -5.49
N ILE A 145 2.49 13.85 -5.10
CA ILE A 145 2.87 12.44 -4.99
C ILE A 145 2.16 11.64 -6.08
N THR A 146 2.66 10.46 -6.34
CA THR A 146 2.09 9.49 -7.26
C THR A 146 1.68 8.25 -6.49
N LEU A 147 0.40 7.89 -6.57
CA LEU A 147 -0.11 6.63 -6.07
C LEU A 147 -0.15 5.61 -7.21
N LYS A 148 0.48 4.47 -7.00
CA LYS A 148 0.49 3.36 -7.96
C LYS A 148 -0.29 2.21 -7.35
N LEU A 149 -1.47 1.93 -7.91
CA LEU A 149 -2.30 0.79 -7.52
C LEU A 149 -2.10 -0.32 -8.56
N LYS A 150 -1.46 -1.41 -8.15
CA LYS A 150 -1.46 -2.66 -8.91
C LYS A 150 -2.62 -3.50 -8.44
N ALA A 151 -3.52 -3.85 -9.35
CA ALA A 151 -4.68 -4.66 -9.04
C ALA A 151 -4.69 -5.90 -9.93
N ALA A 152 -4.78 -7.07 -9.29
CA ALA A 152 -5.13 -8.34 -9.92
C ALA A 152 -6.54 -8.72 -9.46
N LEU A 153 -7.55 -8.25 -10.20
CA LEU A 153 -8.97 -8.42 -9.89
C LEU A 153 -9.54 -9.63 -10.64
N LEU A 154 -9.34 -10.83 -10.09
CA LEU A 154 -9.72 -12.09 -10.74
C LEU A 154 -10.92 -12.77 -10.06
N ARG A 155 -11.43 -12.20 -8.96
CA ARG A 155 -12.60 -12.68 -8.22
C ARG A 155 -13.44 -11.53 -7.68
N THR A 156 -14.05 -10.72 -8.54
CA THR A 156 -15.09 -9.76 -8.09
C THR A 156 -16.24 -9.69 -9.10
N PRO A 157 -17.50 -9.56 -8.63
CA PRO A 157 -18.64 -9.36 -9.50
C PRO A 157 -18.56 -8.02 -10.25
N GLU A 158 -19.34 -7.94 -11.33
CA GLU A 158 -19.53 -6.79 -12.22
C GLU A 158 -19.66 -5.48 -11.42
N SER A 159 -18.87 -4.46 -11.79
CA SER A 159 -18.73 -3.14 -11.14
C SER A 159 -17.95 -3.11 -9.80
N GLY A 160 -16.66 -3.46 -9.86
CA GLY A 160 -15.71 -3.23 -8.77
C GLY A 160 -15.21 -1.79 -8.74
N ILE A 161 -15.95 -0.88 -8.09
CA ILE A 161 -15.48 0.48 -7.85
C ILE A 161 -14.50 0.44 -6.67
N ILE A 162 -13.28 0.94 -6.90
CA ILE A 162 -12.29 1.15 -5.86
C ILE A 162 -12.18 2.65 -5.60
N LEU A 163 -12.30 3.02 -4.34
CA LEU A 163 -12.10 4.39 -3.88
C LEU A 163 -10.71 4.48 -3.25
N LEU A 164 -9.96 5.51 -3.63
CA LEU A 164 -8.77 5.92 -2.89
C LEU A 164 -9.18 6.96 -1.85
N VAL A 165 -9.02 6.60 -0.58
CA VAL A 165 -9.31 7.49 0.54
C VAL A 165 -8.00 7.84 1.22
N ALA A 166 -7.74 9.14 1.38
CA ALA A 166 -6.62 9.65 2.15
C ALA A 166 -7.09 10.02 3.56
N ARG A 167 -6.33 9.62 4.58
CA ARG A 167 -6.51 10.08 5.96
C ARG A 167 -5.23 10.76 6.43
N PRO A 168 -5.21 12.11 6.50
CA PRO A 168 -4.11 12.82 7.14
C PRO A 168 -4.26 12.68 8.66
N GLU A 169 -3.53 11.74 9.25
CA GLU A 169 -3.55 11.52 10.71
C GLU A 169 -2.45 12.36 11.36
N GLY A 170 -2.82 13.16 12.36
CA GLY A 170 -1.86 13.83 13.24
C GLY A 170 -1.04 14.97 12.60
N CYS A 171 -1.47 15.56 11.49
CA CYS A 171 -0.80 16.70 10.87
C CYS A 171 -1.03 18.02 11.63
N LEU A 172 -0.65 18.06 12.91
CA LEU A 172 -0.88 19.18 13.80
C LEU A 172 0.40 19.99 14.02
N MET A 173 0.23 21.30 14.15
CA MET A 173 1.25 22.24 14.56
C MET A 173 0.77 22.96 15.81
N THR A 174 1.63 23.08 16.82
CA THR A 174 1.31 23.69 18.10
C THR A 174 2.23 24.87 18.36
N ARG A 175 1.66 26.03 18.71
CA ARG A 175 2.39 27.21 19.16
C ARG A 175 1.99 27.55 20.59
N THR A 176 2.99 27.81 21.42
CA THR A 176 2.82 28.33 22.78
C THR A 176 3.25 29.79 22.81
N LEU A 177 2.36 30.67 23.26
CA LEU A 177 2.63 32.10 23.43
C LEU A 177 2.58 32.44 24.91
N THR A 178 3.68 32.91 25.47
CA THR A 178 3.73 33.39 26.86
C THR A 178 3.70 34.90 26.86
N THR A 179 2.67 35.49 27.47
CA THR A 179 2.54 36.94 27.67
C THR A 179 2.78 37.27 29.14
N THR A 180 3.72 38.17 29.40
CA THR A 180 3.98 38.71 30.74
C THR A 180 3.35 40.09 30.85
N LEU A 181 2.40 40.25 31.77
CA LEU A 181 1.86 41.55 32.14
C LEU A 181 2.59 42.04 33.38
N THR A 182 3.17 43.23 33.28
CA THR A 182 3.84 43.91 34.38
C THR A 182 3.02 45.13 34.78
N THR A 183 2.60 45.17 36.04
CA THR A 183 1.91 46.33 36.62
C THR A 183 2.78 46.94 37.71
N THR A 184 3.04 48.24 37.58
CA THR A 184 3.83 48.99 38.57
C THR A 184 2.90 49.99 39.25
N ALA A 185 2.82 49.93 40.58
CA ALA A 185 2.10 50.89 41.39
C ALA A 185 3.09 51.63 42.29
N THR A 186 3.01 52.96 42.29
CA THR A 186 3.84 53.81 43.14
C THR A 186 2.97 54.36 44.26
N LEU A 187 3.34 54.08 45.51
CA LEU A 187 2.67 54.63 46.69
C LEU A 187 3.55 55.75 47.27
N THR A 188 3.02 56.97 47.24
CA THR A 188 3.57 58.12 47.96
C THR A 188 2.72 58.39 49.19
N VAL A 189 3.29 58.18 50.39
CA VAL A 189 2.64 58.53 51.65
C VAL A 189 3.27 59.83 52.16
N ALA A 190 2.47 60.89 52.22
CA ALA A 190 2.88 62.19 52.74
C ALA A 190 2.12 62.48 54.06
N GLY A 191 2.85 62.92 55.09
CA GLY A 191 2.24 63.54 56.27
C GLY A 191 1.77 62.62 57.40
N VAL A 192 2.19 61.35 57.46
CA VAL A 192 1.79 60.45 58.56
C VAL A 192 2.97 60.17 59.49
N GLN A 193 2.99 60.81 60.67
CA GLN A 193 3.89 60.40 61.75
C GLN A 193 3.31 59.18 62.47
N GLY A 194 4.03 58.05 62.41
CA GLY A 194 3.86 56.96 63.38
C GLY A 194 2.77 55.90 63.08
N GLN A 195 2.29 55.73 61.85
CA GLN A 195 1.35 54.64 61.52
C GLN A 195 1.79 53.78 60.33
N TYR A 196 1.49 52.48 60.42
CA TYR A 196 1.68 51.50 59.35
C TYR A 196 0.58 51.64 58.29
N ALA A 197 0.95 51.70 57.01
CA ALA A 197 0.01 51.63 55.90
C ALA A 197 0.08 50.25 55.24
N THR A 198 -1.06 49.57 55.12
CA THR A 198 -1.16 48.27 54.44
C THR A 198 -1.77 48.50 53.07
N LEU A 199 -1.06 48.13 52.00
CA LEU A 199 -1.58 48.15 50.64
C LEU A 199 -2.06 46.74 50.27
N THR A 200 -3.32 46.60 49.86
CA THR A 200 -3.86 45.35 49.32
C THR A 200 -4.11 45.51 47.82
N VAL A 201 -3.31 44.84 47.00
CA VAL A 201 -3.51 44.81 45.54
C VAL A 201 -4.42 43.63 45.22
N VAL A 202 -5.62 43.91 44.72
CA VAL A 202 -6.57 42.90 44.25
C VAL A 202 -6.52 42.84 42.73
N THR A 203 -5.99 41.76 42.17
CA THR A 203 -6.02 41.52 40.73
C THR A 203 -7.37 40.94 40.32
N GLY A 204 -8.07 41.60 39.39
CA GLY A 204 -9.40 41.18 38.93
C GLY A 204 -9.39 40.02 37.94
N GLN A 205 -10.29 39.06 38.20
CA GLN A 205 -10.81 38.00 37.32
C GLN A 205 -9.82 36.88 36.89
N GLY A 206 -10.01 35.69 37.47
CA GLY A 206 -9.59 34.40 36.90
C GLY A 206 -8.23 33.83 37.34
N PHE A 207 -7.43 34.56 38.10
CA PHE A 207 -6.08 34.16 38.49
C PHE A 207 -5.94 34.06 40.01
N ALA A 208 -5.24 33.04 40.49
CA ALA A 208 -5.06 32.76 41.91
C ALA A 208 -4.64 34.02 42.68
N SER A 209 -5.50 34.45 43.62
CA SER A 209 -5.28 35.63 44.44
C SER A 209 -4.00 35.44 45.27
N THR A 210 -2.93 36.13 44.93
CA THR A 210 -1.71 36.14 45.75
C THR A 210 -1.75 37.40 46.60
N LEU A 211 -2.01 37.22 47.90
CA LEU A 211 -2.06 38.31 48.87
C LEU A 211 -0.61 38.71 49.20
N ILE A 212 -0.14 39.83 48.62
CA ILE A 212 1.19 40.37 48.91
C ILE A 212 1.04 41.41 50.01
N THR A 213 1.40 41.04 51.24
CA THR A 213 1.44 41.98 52.37
C THR A 213 2.82 42.62 52.42
N VAL A 214 2.91 43.90 52.07
CA VAL A 214 4.14 44.69 52.23
C VAL A 214 4.05 45.48 53.53
N VAL A 215 4.92 45.17 54.50
CA VAL A 215 5.07 45.96 55.74
C VAL A 215 6.19 46.97 55.51
N THR A 216 5.86 48.24 55.32
CA THR A 216 6.88 49.30 55.26
C THR A 216 7.24 49.76 56.67
N GLY A 217 8.54 49.71 57.00
CA GLY A 217 9.09 50.20 58.27
C GLY A 217 9.10 51.73 58.36
N LEU A 218 9.07 52.22 59.60
CA LEU A 218 9.04 53.64 59.99
C LEU A 218 10.10 54.48 59.26
N ALA A 219 9.65 55.44 58.44
CA ALA A 219 10.49 56.54 57.96
C ALA A 219 10.44 57.71 58.96
N PRO A 220 11.58 58.33 59.35
CA PRO A 220 11.56 59.59 60.06
C PRO A 220 10.99 60.68 59.15
N ALA A 221 10.36 61.72 59.74
CA ALA A 221 9.62 62.78 59.07
C ALA A 221 10.21 63.20 57.70
N GLY A 222 9.58 62.71 56.64
CA GLY A 222 9.96 62.89 55.24
C GLY A 222 9.05 62.01 54.37
N MET A 223 8.72 62.45 53.16
CA MET A 223 7.86 61.67 52.26
C MET A 223 8.54 60.32 51.92
N ALA A 224 7.89 59.21 52.26
CA ALA A 224 8.34 57.88 51.86
C ALA A 224 7.62 57.46 50.58
N THR A 225 8.39 57.13 49.56
CA THR A 225 7.87 56.59 48.29
C THR A 225 8.32 55.14 48.16
N SER A 226 7.37 54.23 47.96
CA SER A 226 7.66 52.82 47.67
C SER A 226 7.06 52.46 46.32
N THR A 227 7.86 51.78 45.48
CA THR A 227 7.42 51.30 44.17
C THR A 227 7.27 49.79 44.24
N ILE A 228 6.08 49.28 43.96
CA ILE A 228 5.81 47.84 43.93
C ILE A 228 5.57 47.46 42.47
N THR A 229 6.35 46.49 42.00
CA THR A 229 6.20 45.91 40.66
C THR A 229 5.71 44.48 40.81
N THR A 230 4.56 44.17 40.22
CA THR A 230 4.02 42.81 40.13
C THR A 230 4.05 42.35 38.67
N SER A 231 4.50 41.11 38.45
CA SER A 231 4.55 40.50 37.12
C SER A 231 3.83 39.17 37.13
N TYR A 232 2.90 38.96 36.20
CA TYR A 232 2.21 37.69 36.01
C TYR A 232 2.39 37.21 34.58
N ALA A 233 2.68 35.92 34.40
CA ALA A 233 2.83 35.28 33.10
C ALA A 233 1.59 34.44 32.79
N THR A 234 1.03 34.60 31.60
CA THR A 234 -0.05 33.76 31.06
C THR A 234 0.45 33.06 29.81
N THR A 235 0.13 31.77 29.68
CA THR A 235 0.56 30.94 28.56
C THR A 235 -0.66 30.50 27.76
N TYR A 236 -0.68 30.81 26.46
CA TYR A 236 -1.71 30.40 25.51
C TYR A 236 -1.14 29.35 24.56
N THR A 237 -1.82 28.21 24.43
CA THR A 237 -1.44 27.16 23.49
C THR A 237 -2.46 27.10 22.36
N THR A 238 -2.00 27.26 21.12
CA THR A 238 -2.84 27.14 19.91
C THR A 238 -2.36 25.96 19.08
N THR A 239 -3.28 25.09 18.69
CA THR A 239 -3.00 23.92 17.84
C THR A 239 -3.88 23.96 16.59
N ALA A 240 -3.29 23.75 15.42
CA ALA A 240 -4.03 23.68 14.15
C ALA A 240 -3.42 22.64 13.21
N SER A 241 -4.22 22.14 12.27
CA SER A 241 -3.71 21.31 11.18
C SER A 241 -2.85 22.15 10.24
N PHE A 242 -1.65 21.67 9.89
CA PHE A 242 -0.82 22.33 8.89
C PHE A 242 -1.10 21.82 7.46
N MET A 243 -1.93 20.78 7.33
CA MET A 243 -2.36 20.20 6.07
C MET A 243 -3.80 20.61 5.74
N LYS A 244 -4.04 20.96 4.47
CA LYS A 244 -5.42 21.10 3.96
C LYS A 244 -6.12 19.75 3.91
N THR A 245 -7.44 19.77 4.03
CA THR A 245 -8.25 18.57 3.84
C THR A 245 -8.04 17.99 2.45
N ILE A 246 -7.59 16.74 2.38
CA ILE A 246 -7.41 16.02 1.13
C ILE A 246 -8.79 15.52 0.69
N GLN A 247 -9.33 16.08 -0.38
CA GLN A 247 -10.59 15.58 -0.93
C GLN A 247 -10.38 14.18 -1.54
N PRO A 248 -11.32 13.24 -1.36
CA PRO A 248 -11.24 11.93 -2.00
C PRO A 248 -11.29 12.13 -3.53
N THR A 249 -10.16 11.96 -4.20
CA THR A 249 -10.02 12.50 -5.57
C THR A 249 -10.18 11.45 -6.67
N THR A 250 -10.51 10.19 -6.37
CA THR A 250 -10.52 9.18 -7.44
C THR A 250 -11.51 8.05 -7.20
N ILE A 251 -12.58 8.03 -7.99
CA ILE A 251 -13.42 6.86 -8.24
C ILE A 251 -12.76 6.11 -9.38
N MET A 252 -12.08 5.00 -9.09
CA MET A 252 -11.55 4.14 -10.14
C MET A 252 -12.53 3.00 -10.40
N THR A 253 -13.09 2.99 -11.60
CA THR A 253 -13.87 1.87 -12.10
C THR A 253 -12.91 0.87 -12.69
N PHE A 254 -12.69 -0.24 -11.98
CA PHE A 254 -11.98 -1.37 -12.57
C PHE A 254 -12.99 -2.26 -13.27
N THR A 255 -12.83 -2.40 -14.59
CA THR A 255 -13.42 -3.51 -15.31
C THR A 255 -12.57 -4.74 -15.03
N THR A 256 -13.21 -5.80 -14.54
CA THR A 256 -12.57 -7.07 -14.22
C THR A 256 -11.88 -7.66 -15.45
N ARG A 257 -10.90 -8.55 -15.23
CA ARG A 257 -10.14 -9.34 -16.25
C ARG A 257 -8.76 -8.81 -16.68
N THR A 258 -8.20 -7.77 -16.04
CA THR A 258 -6.87 -7.26 -16.41
C THR A 258 -5.97 -7.06 -15.20
N MET A 259 -4.71 -7.50 -15.30
CA MET A 259 -3.64 -6.95 -14.46
C MET A 259 -3.39 -5.51 -14.91
N THR A 260 -3.98 -4.56 -14.19
CA THR A 260 -3.78 -3.13 -14.48
C THR A 260 -2.97 -2.50 -13.38
N THR A 261 -1.94 -1.76 -13.79
CA THR A 261 -1.30 -0.77 -12.93
C THR A 261 -1.93 0.58 -13.24
N VAL A 262 -2.55 1.20 -12.24
CA VAL A 262 -3.08 2.56 -12.35
C VAL A 262 -2.18 3.50 -11.58
N ILE A 263 -1.90 4.65 -12.19
CA ILE A 263 -1.03 5.68 -11.64
C ILE A 263 -1.88 6.93 -11.48
N VAL A 264 -2.01 7.41 -10.24
CA VAL A 264 -2.83 8.57 -9.88
C VAL A 264 -1.94 9.64 -9.25
N PRO A 265 -1.82 10.84 -9.84
CA PRO A 265 -1.17 11.95 -9.17
C PRO A 265 -2.10 12.53 -8.10
N VAL A 266 -1.55 12.80 -6.92
CA VAL A 266 -2.25 13.45 -5.79
C VAL A 266 -1.44 14.65 -5.33
N THR A 267 -2.10 15.82 -5.29
CA THR A 267 -1.48 17.05 -4.82
C THR A 267 -1.80 17.27 -3.34
N LEU A 268 -0.75 17.31 -2.53
CA LEU A 268 -0.79 17.62 -1.11
C LEU A 268 -0.51 19.10 -0.93
N THR A 269 -1.35 19.80 -0.15
CA THR A 269 -1.25 21.25 0.05
C THR A 269 -1.20 21.59 1.52
N ALA A 270 -0.28 22.46 1.89
CA ALA A 270 -0.15 23.02 3.22
C ALA A 270 -1.12 24.18 3.45
N GLU A 271 -1.53 24.36 4.71
CA GLU A 271 -2.22 25.56 5.15
C GLU A 271 -1.27 26.77 5.18
N ASN A 272 -1.82 27.96 5.00
CA ASN A 272 -1.06 29.20 5.07
C ASN A 272 -1.08 29.80 6.49
N LEU A 273 -0.59 29.03 7.47
CA LEU A 273 -0.56 29.46 8.87
C LEU A 273 0.48 30.57 9.07
N GLU A 274 0.10 31.68 9.68
CA GLU A 274 1.02 32.79 9.99
C GLU A 274 2.17 32.38 10.92
N TRP A 275 1.91 31.40 11.77
CA TRP A 275 2.85 30.84 12.73
C TRP A 275 3.42 29.49 12.27
N TRP A 276 3.83 29.40 11.01
CA TRP A 276 4.45 28.18 10.47
C TRP A 276 5.78 27.88 11.19
N ILE A 277 5.85 26.72 11.82
CA ILE A 277 7.04 26.21 12.52
C ILE A 277 7.53 24.98 11.76
N GLY A 278 8.77 24.99 11.29
CA GLY A 278 9.40 23.83 10.68
C GLY A 278 9.69 22.73 11.72
N GLY A 279 9.59 21.46 11.33
CA GLY A 279 9.86 20.32 12.22
C GLY A 279 8.68 19.36 12.44
N PRO A 280 7.43 19.81 12.64
CA PRO A 280 6.27 18.94 12.76
C PRO A 280 6.17 17.97 11.58
N GLU A 281 5.81 16.73 11.88
CA GLU A 281 5.67 15.68 10.89
C GLU A 281 4.43 14.82 11.13
N CYS A 282 3.90 14.28 10.05
CA CYS A 282 2.75 13.38 10.10
C CYS A 282 2.82 12.32 9.00
N PHE A 283 1.94 11.34 9.10
CA PHE A 283 1.77 10.29 8.10
C PHE A 283 0.38 10.40 7.50
N ILE A 284 0.33 10.43 6.16
CA ILE A 284 -0.92 10.34 5.41
C ILE A 284 -1.08 8.90 4.97
N VAL A 285 -2.17 8.28 5.42
CA VAL A 285 -2.52 6.91 5.05
C VAL A 285 -3.46 6.95 3.85
N TYR A 286 -3.03 6.37 2.75
CA TYR A 286 -3.87 6.12 1.59
C TYR A 286 -4.40 4.71 1.65
N LYS A 287 -5.73 4.56 1.55
CA LYS A 287 -6.40 3.26 1.55
C LYS A 287 -7.14 3.08 0.24
N ALA A 288 -6.87 1.97 -0.45
CA ALA A 288 -7.73 1.48 -1.50
C ALA A 288 -8.86 0.68 -0.85
N VAL A 289 -10.10 1.13 -1.02
CA VAL A 289 -11.27 0.48 -0.44
C VAL A 289 -12.25 0.06 -1.54
N ASN A 290 -12.86 -1.12 -1.37
CA ASN A 290 -13.96 -1.53 -2.21
C ASN A 290 -15.20 -0.68 -1.85
N ALA A 291 -15.79 0.03 -2.82
CA ALA A 291 -16.92 0.93 -2.57
C ALA A 291 -18.16 0.19 -2.07
N THR A 292 -18.37 -1.06 -2.51
CA THR A 292 -19.55 -1.87 -2.22
C THR A 292 -19.42 -2.58 -0.87
N SER A 293 -18.31 -3.28 -0.62
CA SER A 293 -18.10 -4.03 0.63
C SER A 293 -17.47 -3.20 1.75
N ARG A 294 -16.93 -2.01 1.44
CA ARG A 294 -16.12 -1.15 2.34
C ARG A 294 -14.87 -1.83 2.90
N SER A 295 -14.47 -2.98 2.36
CA SER A 295 -13.25 -3.66 2.79
C SER A 295 -12.01 -2.90 2.32
N VAL A 296 -11.02 -2.76 3.22
CA VAL A 296 -9.69 -2.26 2.85
C VAL A 296 -9.00 -3.33 2.00
N LEU A 297 -8.48 -2.91 0.86
CA LEU A 297 -7.85 -3.77 -0.14
C LEU A 297 -6.32 -3.63 -0.11
N ALA A 298 -5.82 -2.40 0.02
CA ALA A 298 -4.40 -2.09 0.14
C ALA A 298 -4.21 -0.74 0.85
N GLU A 299 -3.02 -0.53 1.43
CA GLU A 299 -2.65 0.69 2.12
C GLU A 299 -1.26 1.16 1.71
N ALA A 300 -1.07 2.47 1.66
CA ALA A 300 0.23 3.12 1.45
C ALA A 300 0.36 4.32 2.38
N TRP A 301 1.60 4.70 2.67
CA TRP A 301 1.92 5.71 3.66
C TRP A 301 2.84 6.76 3.04
N VAL A 302 2.57 8.03 3.34
CA VAL A 302 3.46 9.13 2.98
C VAL A 302 3.78 9.93 4.24
N ARG A 303 5.07 10.06 4.55
CA ARG A 303 5.55 10.96 5.60
C ARG A 303 5.59 12.38 5.05
N VAL A 304 4.97 13.31 5.77
CA VAL A 304 4.96 14.74 5.43
C VAL A 304 5.61 15.50 6.56
N LYS A 305 6.60 16.34 6.23
CA LYS A 305 7.28 17.20 7.19
C LYS A 305 7.07 18.67 6.83
N ALA A 306 6.66 19.46 7.82
CA ALA A 306 6.65 20.91 7.70
C ALA A 306 8.08 21.45 7.71
N GLN A 307 8.41 22.29 6.72
CA GLN A 307 9.71 22.92 6.55
C GLN A 307 9.58 24.44 6.59
#